data_AF-A0A962H4B6-F1
#
_entry.id   AF-A0A962H4B6-F1
#
_cell.length_a   1.000
_cell.length_b   1.000
_cell.length_c   1.000
_cell.angle_alpha   90.00
_cell.angle_beta   90.00
_cell.angle_gamma   90.00
#
_symmetry.space_group_name_H-M   'P 1'
#
loop_
_entity.id
_entity.type
_entity.pdbx_description
1 polymer ?
#
loop_
_entity_poly.entity_id
_entity_poly.type
_entity_poly.pdbx_seq_one_letter_code
_entity_poly.pdbx_strand_id
1 'polypeptide(L)'
;KIIKKENQAQFKQANEIVSSFEKSVKSKKSAQVINSLIEKFKDEWNALKVDNRNLQNKAKKIIESGEQKANSMAHSENFKQLKTVEKFAEICQKLENKQLDAESAQQTWEKLSPLEDNKLMKKLQNRLANAANENPDYAEHANNILIASEYLIGAASPDEHKEKRLTYQVEELSKHMSGEENLDPIQKASNLLADWFTLGGTNAKFQKSNEKRIKKVLKGLFDLVKG
;
A
#
# COMPACT_ATOMS: atom_id res chain seq x y z
N LYS A 1 -13.95 49.55 22.59
CA LYS A 1 -14.98 48.48 22.67
C LYS A 1 -15.14 47.67 21.36
N ILE A 2 -14.57 48.10 20.23
CA ILE A 2 -14.70 47.43 18.91
C ILE A 2 -13.77 46.20 18.80
N ILE A 3 -12.51 46.32 19.23
CA ILE A 3 -11.49 45.24 19.23
C ILE A 3 -11.95 43.96 19.96
N LYS A 4 -12.71 44.09 21.07
CA LYS A 4 -13.25 42.93 21.80
C LYS A 4 -14.34 42.17 21.03
N LYS A 5 -15.14 42.85 20.21
CA LYS A 5 -16.21 42.22 19.42
C LYS A 5 -15.67 41.51 18.19
N GLU A 6 -14.70 42.11 17.50
CA GLU A 6 -14.02 41.49 16.34
C GLU A 6 -13.29 40.21 16.75
N ASN A 7 -12.56 40.24 17.88
CA ASN A 7 -11.91 39.05 18.43
C ASN A 7 -12.91 37.95 18.81
N GLN A 8 -14.11 38.31 19.27
CA GLN A 8 -15.15 37.34 19.64
C GLN A 8 -15.81 36.70 18.41
N ALA A 9 -16.04 37.48 17.34
CA ALA A 9 -16.56 36.99 16.07
C ALA A 9 -15.58 36.03 15.39
N GLN A 10 -14.30 36.40 15.31
CA GLN A 10 -13.24 35.54 14.78
C GLN A 10 -13.10 34.25 15.59
N PHE A 11 -13.15 34.34 16.93
CA PHE A 11 -13.09 33.16 17.79
C PHE A 11 -14.27 32.21 17.56
N LYS A 12 -15.48 32.75 17.38
CA LYS A 12 -16.67 31.96 17.08
C LYS A 12 -16.53 31.26 15.73
N GLN A 13 -16.16 32.00 14.69
CA GLN A 13 -15.98 31.48 13.33
C GLN A 13 -14.90 30.40 13.27
N ALA A 14 -13.76 30.60 13.95
CA ALA A 14 -12.70 29.61 14.05
C ALA A 14 -13.19 28.30 14.70
N ASN A 15 -13.98 28.39 15.78
CA ASN A 15 -14.54 27.20 16.40
C ASN A 15 -15.59 26.50 15.54
N GLU A 16 -16.37 27.24 14.76
CA GLU A 16 -17.34 26.68 13.83
C GLU A 16 -16.65 25.90 12.70
N ILE A 17 -15.60 26.46 12.09
CA ILE A 17 -14.81 25.78 11.05
C ILE A 17 -14.15 24.52 11.59
N VAL A 18 -13.51 24.61 12.77
CA VAL A 18 -12.95 23.44 13.46
C VAL A 18 -14.00 22.36 13.70
N SER A 19 -15.16 22.73 14.24
CA SER A 19 -16.24 21.76 14.53
C SER A 19 -16.83 21.14 13.27
N SER A 20 -16.97 21.93 12.20
CA SER A 20 -17.47 21.48 10.90
C SER A 20 -16.51 20.47 10.25
N PHE A 21 -15.21 20.79 10.27
CA PHE A 21 -14.17 19.90 9.77
C PHE A 21 -14.12 18.59 10.57
N GLU A 22 -14.15 18.65 11.91
CA GLU A 22 -14.15 17.47 12.78
C GLU A 22 -15.31 16.51 12.47
N LYS A 23 -16.53 17.05 12.30
CA LYS A 23 -17.72 16.28 11.91
C LYS A 23 -17.57 15.68 10.51
N SER A 24 -17.05 16.46 9.57
CA SER A 24 -16.84 16.03 8.19
C SER A 24 -15.85 14.88 8.13
N VAL A 25 -14.65 15.04 8.72
CA VAL A 25 -13.63 13.99 8.78
C VAL A 25 -14.15 12.72 9.43
N LYS A 26 -14.87 12.80 10.55
CA LYS A 26 -15.43 11.61 11.24
C LYS A 26 -16.38 10.80 10.35
N SER A 27 -17.21 11.47 9.53
CA SER A 27 -18.23 10.82 8.70
C SER A 27 -17.72 10.21 7.39
N LYS A 28 -16.59 10.68 6.85
CA LYS A 28 -16.08 10.21 5.54
C LYS A 28 -15.32 8.87 5.64
N LYS A 29 -15.38 8.14 4.53
CA LYS A 29 -14.88 6.76 4.37
C LYS A 29 -13.78 6.58 3.33
N SER A 30 -13.23 7.66 2.78
CA SER A 30 -12.19 7.64 1.74
C SER A 30 -11.04 8.55 2.15
N ALA A 31 -9.81 8.08 1.97
CA ALA A 31 -8.60 8.86 2.26
C ALA A 31 -8.52 10.12 1.40
N GLN A 32 -8.81 10.01 0.10
CA GLN A 32 -8.78 11.14 -0.84
C GLN A 32 -9.75 12.26 -0.41
N VAL A 33 -10.97 11.88 0.00
CA VAL A 33 -11.98 12.86 0.45
C VAL A 33 -11.52 13.56 1.74
N ILE A 34 -10.87 12.84 2.66
CA ILE A 34 -10.34 13.43 3.90
C ILE A 34 -9.20 14.41 3.57
N ASN A 35 -8.28 14.07 2.66
CA ASN A 35 -7.21 14.96 2.23
C ASN A 35 -7.76 16.25 1.59
N SER A 36 -8.76 16.16 0.73
CA SER A 36 -9.42 17.35 0.17
C SER A 36 -10.08 18.22 1.25
N LEU A 37 -10.65 17.61 2.30
CA LEU A 37 -11.18 18.35 3.45
C LEU A 37 -10.09 19.03 4.26
N ILE A 38 -8.91 18.40 4.43
CA ILE A 38 -7.76 18.96 5.15
C ILE A 38 -7.27 20.22 4.43
N GLU A 39 -7.06 20.14 3.11
CA GLU A 39 -6.60 21.29 2.33
C GLU A 39 -7.62 22.43 2.35
N LYS A 40 -8.91 22.12 2.17
CA LYS A 40 -9.98 23.11 2.33
C LYS A 40 -9.99 23.76 3.72
N PHE A 41 -9.79 22.98 4.78
CA PHE A 41 -9.71 23.51 6.15
C PHE A 41 -8.49 24.42 6.33
N LYS A 42 -7.32 24.05 5.79
CA LYS A 42 -6.11 24.89 5.83
C LYS A 42 -6.35 26.25 5.15
N ASP A 43 -6.99 26.25 3.99
CA ASP A 43 -7.33 27.47 3.25
C ASP A 43 -8.29 28.36 4.05
N GLU A 44 -9.39 27.79 4.55
CA GLU A 44 -10.37 28.51 5.37
C GLU A 44 -9.73 29.06 6.66
N TRP A 45 -8.86 28.28 7.30
CA TRP A 45 -8.16 28.68 8.52
C TRP A 45 -7.18 29.84 8.27
N ASN A 46 -6.40 29.77 7.20
CA ASN A 46 -5.44 30.81 6.82
C ASN A 46 -6.15 32.12 6.46
N ALA A 47 -7.31 32.04 5.81
CA ALA A 47 -8.12 33.22 5.48
C ALA A 47 -8.62 33.98 6.72
N LEU A 48 -8.83 33.30 7.85
CA LEU A 48 -9.28 33.93 9.10
C LEU A 48 -8.21 34.74 9.83
N LYS A 49 -6.91 34.54 9.52
CA LYS A 49 -5.79 35.23 10.18
C LYS A 49 -5.84 35.19 11.72
N VAL A 50 -6.18 34.02 12.28
CA VAL A 50 -6.32 33.83 13.74
C VAL A 50 -4.96 33.90 14.43
N ASP A 51 -4.71 34.89 15.30
CA ASP A 51 -3.45 34.98 16.06
C ASP A 51 -3.49 34.29 17.44
N ASN A 52 -4.63 33.69 17.78
CA ASN A 52 -4.79 33.03 19.07
C ASN A 52 -4.04 31.68 19.11
N ARG A 53 -2.99 31.59 19.93
CA ARG A 53 -2.16 30.39 20.09
C ARG A 53 -2.96 29.12 20.45
N ASN A 54 -3.98 29.22 21.29
CA ASN A 54 -4.79 28.05 21.68
C ASN A 54 -5.61 27.51 20.50
N LEU A 55 -6.17 28.42 19.69
CA LEU A 55 -6.88 28.07 18.47
C LEU A 55 -5.94 27.48 17.41
N GLN A 56 -4.74 28.07 17.24
CA GLN A 56 -3.71 27.52 16.34
C GLN A 56 -3.31 26.10 16.73
N ASN A 57 -3.08 25.85 18.02
CA ASN A 57 -2.80 24.50 18.53
C ASN A 57 -3.97 23.53 18.28
N LYS A 58 -5.21 24.00 18.41
CA LYS A 58 -6.41 23.20 18.13
C LYS A 58 -6.52 22.83 16.65
N ALA A 59 -6.28 23.80 15.76
CA ALA A 59 -6.25 23.57 14.32
C ALA A 59 -5.10 22.64 13.90
N LYS A 60 -3.92 22.74 14.52
CA LYS A 60 -2.83 21.78 14.27
C LYS A 60 -3.25 20.36 14.64
N LYS A 61 -3.80 20.16 15.83
CA LYS A 61 -4.26 18.84 16.30
C LYS A 61 -5.35 18.23 15.43
N ILE A 62 -6.29 19.05 14.94
CA ILE A 62 -7.38 18.56 14.10
C ILE A 62 -6.87 18.13 12.72
N ILE A 63 -5.90 18.88 12.15
CA ILE A 63 -5.21 18.51 10.91
C ILE A 63 -4.46 17.19 11.12
N GLU A 64 -3.64 17.08 12.17
CA GLU A 64 -2.90 15.84 12.50
C GLU A 64 -3.83 14.63 12.66
N SER A 65 -4.97 14.80 13.34
CA SER A 65 -5.97 13.73 13.48
C SER A 65 -6.63 13.38 12.15
N GLY A 66 -6.85 14.36 11.27
CA GLY A 66 -7.34 14.14 9.91
C GLY A 66 -6.35 13.36 9.07
N GLU A 67 -5.08 13.76 9.08
CA GLU A 67 -3.98 13.12 8.36
C GLU A 67 -3.78 11.67 8.83
N GLN A 68 -3.78 11.43 10.14
CA GLN A 68 -3.72 10.07 10.70
C GLN A 68 -4.87 9.20 10.22
N LYS A 69 -6.10 9.74 10.19
CA LYS A 69 -7.26 9.00 9.68
C LYS A 69 -7.14 8.75 8.18
N ALA A 70 -6.72 9.73 7.38
CA ALA A 70 -6.52 9.59 5.95
C ALA A 70 -5.49 8.49 5.65
N ASN A 71 -4.35 8.50 6.35
CA ASN A 71 -3.31 7.47 6.21
C ASN A 71 -3.82 6.08 6.58
N SER A 72 -4.50 5.93 7.72
CA SER A 72 -5.11 4.65 8.11
C SER A 72 -6.11 4.13 7.08
N MET A 73 -6.90 5.02 6.47
CA MET A 73 -7.83 4.65 5.40
C MET A 73 -7.10 4.24 4.12
N ALA A 74 -6.09 5.00 3.72
CA ALA A 74 -5.27 4.67 2.55
C ALA A 74 -4.60 3.30 2.71
N HIS A 75 -4.05 2.98 3.90
CA HIS A 75 -3.49 1.66 4.18
C HIS A 75 -4.54 0.55 4.11
N SER A 76 -5.72 0.76 4.70
CA SER A 76 -6.82 -0.21 4.61
C SER A 76 -7.31 -0.40 3.16
N GLU A 77 -7.40 0.65 2.36
CA GLU A 77 -7.78 0.60 0.95
C GLU A 77 -6.73 -0.17 0.14
N ASN A 78 -5.45 0.17 0.29
CA ASN A 78 -4.34 -0.53 -0.35
C ASN A 78 -4.27 -2.02 0.04
N PHE A 79 -4.44 -2.34 1.33
CA PHE A 79 -4.50 -3.72 1.80
C PHE A 79 -5.64 -4.51 1.12
N LYS A 80 -6.82 -3.90 0.97
CA LYS A 80 -7.95 -4.54 0.26
C LYS A 80 -7.64 -4.76 -1.21
N GLN A 81 -7.03 -3.78 -1.88
CA GLN A 81 -6.60 -3.91 -3.28
C GLN A 81 -5.61 -5.08 -3.43
N LEU A 82 -4.60 -5.18 -2.56
CA LEU A 82 -3.65 -6.30 -2.57
C LEU A 82 -4.29 -7.65 -2.29
N LYS A 83 -5.33 -7.71 -1.43
CA LYS A 83 -6.12 -8.93 -1.24
C LYS A 83 -6.96 -9.31 -2.46
N THR A 84 -7.42 -8.34 -3.23
CA THR A 84 -8.06 -8.61 -4.53
C THR A 84 -7.04 -9.12 -5.55
N VAL A 85 -5.84 -8.53 -5.58
CA VAL A 85 -4.71 -8.97 -6.43
C VAL A 85 -4.30 -10.41 -6.10
N GLU A 86 -4.21 -10.77 -4.82
CA GLU A 86 -3.96 -12.15 -4.37
C GLU A 86 -4.96 -13.13 -4.97
N LYS A 87 -6.26 -12.80 -4.95
CA LYS A 87 -7.31 -13.65 -5.56
C LYS A 87 -7.15 -13.82 -7.06
N PHE A 88 -6.80 -12.75 -7.79
CA PHE A 88 -6.50 -12.85 -9.22
C PHE A 88 -5.27 -13.74 -9.47
N ALA A 89 -4.22 -13.57 -8.68
CA ALA A 89 -3.00 -14.38 -8.77
C ALA A 89 -3.25 -15.86 -8.46
N GLU A 90 -4.13 -16.19 -7.51
CA GLU A 90 -4.54 -17.57 -7.22
C GLU A 90 -5.23 -18.23 -8.42
N ILE A 91 -6.04 -17.48 -9.19
CA ILE A 91 -6.65 -18.00 -10.43
C ILE A 91 -5.56 -18.32 -11.45
N CYS A 92 -4.63 -17.38 -11.69
CA CYS A 92 -3.49 -17.61 -12.58
C CYS A 92 -2.68 -18.83 -12.15
N GLN A 93 -2.36 -18.96 -10.86
CA GLN A 93 -1.57 -20.07 -10.34
C GLN A 93 -2.27 -21.42 -10.52
N LYS A 94 -3.60 -21.48 -10.33
CA LYS A 94 -4.37 -22.70 -10.60
C LYS A 94 -4.33 -23.09 -12.08
N LEU A 95 -4.45 -22.11 -12.97
CA LEU A 95 -4.35 -22.33 -14.41
C LEU A 95 -2.93 -22.80 -14.81
N GLU A 96 -1.89 -22.11 -14.34
CA GLU A 96 -0.47 -22.47 -14.56
C GLU A 96 -0.16 -23.89 -14.07
N ASN A 97 -0.76 -24.31 -12.94
CA ASN A 97 -0.61 -25.65 -12.38
C ASN A 97 -1.58 -26.69 -12.96
N LYS A 98 -2.35 -26.35 -14.01
CA LYS A 98 -3.36 -27.22 -14.66
C LYS A 98 -4.43 -27.75 -13.70
N GLN A 99 -4.71 -27.02 -12.63
CA GLN A 99 -5.78 -27.31 -11.65
C GLN A 99 -7.12 -26.69 -12.07
N LEU A 100 -7.09 -25.82 -13.08
CA LEU A 100 -8.24 -25.13 -13.65
C LEU A 100 -8.03 -25.04 -15.17
N ASP A 101 -9.09 -25.22 -15.96
CA ASP A 101 -9.05 -24.96 -17.39
C ASP A 101 -9.21 -23.46 -17.70
N ALA A 102 -8.89 -23.05 -18.94
CA ALA A 102 -8.89 -21.65 -19.33
C ALA A 102 -10.29 -21.00 -19.27
N GLU A 103 -11.35 -21.74 -19.59
CA GLU A 103 -12.72 -21.22 -19.57
C GLU A 103 -13.18 -20.96 -18.12
N SER A 104 -12.97 -21.95 -17.23
CA SER A 104 -13.28 -21.82 -15.80
C SER A 104 -12.45 -20.72 -15.14
N ALA A 105 -11.19 -20.54 -15.55
CA ALA A 105 -10.34 -19.45 -15.08
C ALA A 105 -10.91 -18.08 -15.47
N GLN A 106 -11.31 -17.90 -16.73
CA GLN A 106 -11.91 -16.67 -17.23
C GLN A 106 -13.25 -16.35 -16.54
N GLN A 107 -14.13 -17.34 -16.37
CA GLN A 107 -15.39 -17.15 -15.65
C GLN A 107 -15.19 -16.76 -14.18
N THR A 108 -14.17 -17.30 -13.53
CA THR A 108 -13.85 -16.94 -12.14
C THR A 108 -13.24 -15.54 -12.06
N TRP A 109 -12.40 -15.20 -13.05
CA TRP A 109 -11.79 -13.88 -13.18
C TRP A 109 -12.82 -12.76 -13.28
N GLU A 110 -13.84 -12.94 -14.14
CA GLU A 110 -14.90 -11.94 -14.38
C GLU A 110 -15.82 -11.71 -13.17
N LYS A 111 -15.88 -12.66 -12.23
CA LYS A 111 -16.67 -12.54 -11.00
C LYS A 111 -15.96 -11.72 -9.92
N LEU A 112 -14.65 -11.46 -10.06
CA LEU A 112 -13.90 -10.67 -9.10
C LEU A 112 -14.17 -9.17 -9.32
N SER A 113 -14.14 -8.40 -8.23
CA SER A 113 -14.22 -6.95 -8.31
C SER A 113 -13.02 -6.40 -9.08
N PRO A 114 -13.23 -5.42 -9.97
CA PRO A 114 -12.14 -4.83 -10.73
C PRO A 114 -11.14 -4.11 -9.80
N LEU A 115 -9.87 -4.12 -10.18
CA LEU A 115 -8.82 -3.34 -9.51
C LEU A 115 -8.89 -1.89 -9.98
N GLU A 116 -8.59 -0.97 -9.07
CA GLU A 116 -8.47 0.46 -9.40
C GLU A 116 -7.17 0.76 -10.16
N ASP A 117 -6.11 -0.02 -9.89
CA ASP A 117 -4.82 0.11 -10.59
C ASP A 117 -4.83 -0.61 -11.94
N ASN A 118 -5.04 0.18 -13.00
CA ASN A 118 -5.02 -0.29 -14.39
C ASN A 118 -3.68 -0.94 -14.81
N LYS A 119 -2.54 -0.47 -14.28
CA LYS A 119 -1.23 -1.04 -14.62
C LYS A 119 -1.10 -2.44 -14.02
N LEU A 120 -1.51 -2.59 -12.76
CA LEU A 120 -1.48 -3.87 -12.07
C LEU A 120 -2.46 -4.87 -12.71
N MET A 121 -3.66 -4.41 -13.06
CA MET A 121 -4.64 -5.21 -13.78
C MET A 121 -4.08 -5.71 -15.13
N LYS A 122 -3.41 -4.85 -15.89
CA LYS A 122 -2.77 -5.23 -17.16
C LYS A 122 -1.69 -6.29 -16.97
N LYS A 123 -0.86 -6.18 -15.92
CA LYS A 123 0.15 -7.21 -15.59
C LYS A 123 -0.51 -8.56 -15.28
N LEU A 124 -1.58 -8.55 -14.47
CA LEU A 124 -2.34 -9.76 -14.13
C LEU A 124 -3.00 -10.38 -15.36
N GLN A 125 -3.62 -9.58 -16.24
CA GLN A 125 -4.20 -10.05 -17.50
C GLN A 125 -3.13 -10.68 -18.41
N ASN A 126 -1.97 -10.04 -18.52
CA ASN A 126 -0.85 -10.59 -19.27
C ASN A 126 -0.39 -11.93 -18.68
N ARG A 127 -0.33 -12.06 -17.35
CA ARG A 127 -0.04 -13.34 -16.69
C ARG A 127 -1.07 -14.41 -17.02
N LEU A 128 -2.36 -14.09 -16.91
CA LEU A 128 -3.45 -15.02 -17.25
C LEU A 128 -3.33 -15.51 -18.70
N ALA A 129 -3.14 -14.60 -19.65
CA ALA A 129 -3.01 -14.91 -21.08
C ALA A 129 -1.78 -15.77 -21.39
N ASN A 130 -0.72 -15.68 -20.58
CA ASN A 130 0.52 -16.43 -20.75
C ASN A 130 0.65 -17.61 -19.77
N ALA A 131 -0.40 -18.00 -19.06
CA ALA A 131 -0.34 -19.05 -18.04
C ALA A 131 0.09 -20.43 -18.58
N ALA A 132 -0.08 -20.66 -19.89
CA ALA A 132 0.36 -21.88 -20.56
C ALA A 132 1.86 -21.87 -20.92
N ASN A 133 2.51 -20.71 -20.87
CA ASN A 133 3.91 -20.55 -21.23
C ASN A 133 4.79 -20.73 -20.00
N GLU A 134 5.87 -21.49 -20.15
CA GLU A 134 6.89 -21.58 -19.12
C GLU A 134 7.67 -20.27 -19.01
N ASN A 135 7.96 -19.85 -17.79
CA ASN A 135 8.85 -18.73 -17.52
C ASN A 135 10.18 -19.29 -16.97
N PRO A 136 11.24 -19.35 -17.80
CA PRO A 136 12.52 -19.92 -17.38
C PRO A 136 13.15 -19.16 -16.20
N ASP A 137 12.87 -17.85 -16.11
CA ASP A 137 13.44 -16.96 -15.10
C ASP A 137 12.58 -16.88 -13.82
N TYR A 138 11.48 -17.64 -13.75
CA TYR A 138 10.55 -17.61 -12.62
C TYR A 138 11.26 -17.84 -11.29
N ALA A 139 12.09 -18.88 -11.20
CA ALA A 139 12.74 -19.26 -9.95
C ALA A 139 13.73 -18.20 -9.46
N GLU A 140 14.44 -17.56 -10.39
CA GLU A 140 15.37 -16.47 -10.08
C GLU A 140 14.62 -15.23 -9.59
N HIS A 141 13.62 -14.77 -10.34
CA HIS A 141 12.80 -13.61 -9.96
C HIS A 141 12.07 -13.83 -8.64
N ALA A 142 11.44 -15.01 -8.47
CA ALA A 142 10.78 -15.36 -7.21
C ALA A 142 11.77 -15.33 -6.04
N ASN A 143 12.98 -15.87 -6.23
CA ASN A 143 13.99 -15.85 -5.19
C ASN A 143 14.46 -14.43 -4.84
N ASN A 144 14.63 -13.56 -5.83
CA ASN A 144 15.01 -12.17 -5.60
C ASN A 144 13.92 -11.42 -4.81
N ILE A 145 12.64 -11.63 -5.16
CA ILE A 145 11.51 -11.07 -4.39
C ILE A 145 11.53 -11.60 -2.95
N LEU A 146 11.76 -12.90 -2.74
CA LEU A 146 11.83 -13.48 -1.40
C LEU A 146 12.96 -12.88 -0.57
N ILE A 147 14.16 -12.70 -1.14
CA ILE A 147 15.30 -12.09 -0.44
C ILE A 147 15.01 -10.64 -0.07
N ALA A 148 14.51 -9.85 -1.01
CA ALA A 148 14.13 -8.46 -0.76
C ALA A 148 13.08 -8.36 0.35
N SER A 149 12.10 -9.26 0.33
CA SER A 149 11.06 -9.32 1.34
C SER A 149 11.57 -9.77 2.70
N GLU A 150 12.46 -10.77 2.76
CA GLU A 150 13.12 -11.23 3.99
C GLU A 150 13.95 -10.12 4.63
N TYR A 151 14.66 -9.34 3.82
CA TYR A 151 15.35 -8.15 4.29
C TYR A 151 14.37 -7.14 4.89
N LEU A 152 13.30 -6.81 4.17
CA LEU A 152 12.31 -5.82 4.59
C LEU A 152 11.61 -6.20 5.92
N ILE A 153 11.24 -7.46 6.09
CA ILE A 153 10.56 -7.94 7.31
C ILE A 153 11.52 -8.36 8.42
N GLY A 154 12.84 -8.22 8.23
CA GLY A 154 13.86 -8.64 9.20
C GLY A 154 13.94 -10.17 9.39
N ALA A 155 13.42 -10.98 8.47
CA ALA A 155 13.52 -12.43 8.55
C ALA A 155 14.92 -12.92 8.11
N ALA A 156 15.37 -14.04 8.68
CA ALA A 156 16.58 -14.71 8.20
C ALA A 156 16.32 -15.41 6.87
N SER A 157 17.18 -15.18 5.88
CA SER A 157 17.24 -15.97 4.64
C SER A 157 17.91 -17.33 4.90
N PRO A 158 17.55 -18.38 4.12
CA PRO A 158 18.26 -19.66 4.14
C PRO A 158 19.77 -19.50 3.91
N ASP A 159 20.57 -20.44 4.43
CA ASP A 159 22.03 -20.40 4.35
C ASP A 159 22.54 -20.28 2.91
N GLU A 160 21.91 -21.00 1.98
CA GLU A 160 22.18 -20.97 0.53
C GLU A 160 21.93 -19.61 -0.14
N HIS A 161 21.29 -18.66 0.54
CA HIS A 161 20.95 -17.33 0.02
C HIS A 161 21.61 -16.19 0.79
N LYS A 162 22.49 -16.48 1.75
CA LYS A 162 23.19 -15.46 2.55
C LYS A 162 23.97 -14.47 1.71
N GLU A 163 24.72 -14.95 0.72
CA GLU A 163 25.52 -14.09 -0.16
C GLU A 163 24.63 -13.17 -0.99
N LYS A 164 23.58 -13.71 -1.63
CA LYS A 164 22.61 -12.91 -2.38
C LYS A 164 21.92 -11.86 -1.52
N ARG A 165 21.59 -12.20 -0.26
CA ARG A 165 21.05 -11.24 0.70
C ARG A 165 22.05 -10.12 1.01
N LEU A 166 23.32 -10.45 1.23
CA LEU A 166 24.36 -9.46 1.49
C LEU A 166 24.53 -8.51 0.30
N THR A 167 24.55 -9.03 -0.93
CA THR A 167 24.58 -8.20 -2.14
C THR A 167 23.40 -7.23 -2.18
N TYR A 168 22.19 -7.73 -1.95
CA TYR A 168 20.98 -6.88 -1.90
C TYR A 168 21.07 -5.80 -0.80
N GLN A 169 21.64 -6.10 0.38
CA GLN A 169 21.84 -5.13 1.44
C GLN A 169 22.81 -4.01 1.05
N VAL A 170 23.90 -4.35 0.37
CA VAL A 170 24.89 -3.38 -0.14
C VAL A 170 24.26 -2.49 -1.22
N GLU A 171 23.44 -3.06 -2.09
CA GLU A 171 22.69 -2.31 -3.10
C GLU A 171 21.72 -1.31 -2.45
N GLU A 172 20.91 -1.74 -1.48
CA GLU A 172 19.98 -0.85 -0.78
C GLU A 172 20.72 0.26 -0.01
N LEU A 173 21.88 -0.03 0.59
CA LEU A 173 22.71 0.99 1.23
C LEU A 173 23.26 1.99 0.22
N SER A 174 23.70 1.51 -0.95
CA SER A 174 24.22 2.37 -2.03
C SER A 174 23.14 3.31 -2.57
N LYS A 175 21.91 2.82 -2.76
CA LYS A 175 20.76 3.67 -3.14
C LYS A 175 20.49 4.74 -2.08
N HIS A 176 20.52 4.35 -0.80
CA HIS A 176 20.34 5.30 0.30
C HIS A 176 21.44 6.38 0.33
N MET A 177 22.69 6.00 0.07
CA MET A 177 23.83 6.94 0.07
C MET A 177 23.84 7.86 -1.14
N SER A 178 23.34 7.41 -2.29
CA SER A 178 23.26 8.23 -3.52
C SER A 178 22.10 9.24 -3.51
N GLY A 179 21.23 9.20 -2.50
CA GLY A 179 20.08 10.07 -2.39
C GLY A 179 18.92 9.67 -3.30
N GLU A 180 18.94 8.44 -3.84
CA GLU A 180 17.77 7.87 -4.51
C GLU A 180 16.59 7.76 -3.55
N GLU A 181 15.38 7.90 -4.09
CA GLU A 181 14.13 7.97 -3.32
C GLU A 181 13.98 6.73 -2.43
N ASN A 182 14.11 6.92 -1.11
CA ASN A 182 13.90 5.86 -0.14
C ASN A 182 12.40 5.70 0.11
N LEU A 183 11.80 4.73 -0.57
CA LEU A 183 10.40 4.37 -0.36
C LEU A 183 10.16 3.99 1.11
N ASP A 184 9.04 4.45 1.66
CA ASP A 184 8.54 4.00 2.96
C ASP A 184 8.39 2.47 3.01
N PRO A 185 8.67 1.80 4.15
CA PRO A 185 8.56 0.34 4.26
C PRO A 185 7.20 -0.24 3.84
N ILE A 186 6.10 0.47 4.09
CA ILE A 186 4.75 0.03 3.68
C ILE A 186 4.62 0.05 2.16
N GLN A 187 5.17 1.07 1.50
CA GLN A 187 5.20 1.13 0.04
C GLN A 187 6.11 0.04 -0.54
N LYS A 188 7.29 -0.20 0.04
CA LYS A 188 8.17 -1.31 -0.37
C LYS A 188 7.45 -2.66 -0.23
N ALA A 189 6.75 -2.90 0.87
CA ALA A 189 6.01 -4.14 1.09
C ALA A 189 4.86 -4.32 0.09
N SER A 190 4.15 -3.23 -0.23
CA SER A 190 3.08 -3.22 -1.24
C SER A 190 3.63 -3.56 -2.63
N ASN A 191 4.77 -2.96 -3.00
CA ASN A 191 5.43 -3.23 -4.28
C ASN A 191 5.89 -4.70 -4.38
N LEU A 192 6.51 -5.24 -3.33
CA LEU A 192 6.95 -6.65 -3.30
C LEU A 192 5.78 -7.63 -3.40
N LEU A 193 4.65 -7.35 -2.73
CA LEU A 193 3.43 -8.14 -2.88
C LEU A 193 2.89 -8.05 -4.31
N ALA A 194 2.82 -6.85 -4.90
CA ALA A 194 2.38 -6.66 -6.27
C ALA A 194 3.27 -7.41 -7.28
N ASP A 195 4.59 -7.34 -7.11
CA ASP A 195 5.55 -8.05 -7.94
C ASP A 195 5.40 -9.57 -7.78
N TRP A 196 5.25 -10.07 -6.56
CA TRP A 196 5.02 -11.49 -6.30
C TRP A 196 3.74 -12.01 -6.98
N PHE A 197 2.62 -11.28 -6.82
CA PHE A 197 1.35 -11.69 -7.37
C PHE A 197 1.24 -11.50 -8.88
N THR A 198 2.07 -10.64 -9.48
CA THR A 198 2.13 -10.48 -10.93
C THR A 198 3.21 -11.31 -11.61
N LEU A 199 4.10 -11.95 -10.84
CA LEU A 199 5.10 -12.86 -11.38
C LEU A 199 4.42 -14.05 -12.09
N GLY A 200 4.54 -14.08 -13.41
CA GLY A 200 3.94 -15.12 -14.24
C GLY A 200 4.80 -16.37 -14.36
N GLY A 201 4.13 -17.50 -14.61
CA GLY A 201 4.73 -18.81 -14.74
C GLY A 201 4.77 -19.58 -13.42
N THR A 202 5.12 -20.86 -13.50
CA THR A 202 5.21 -21.75 -12.34
C THR A 202 6.46 -22.61 -12.41
N ASN A 203 7.03 -22.90 -11.24
CA ASN A 203 8.05 -23.92 -11.09
C ASN A 203 7.68 -24.76 -9.86
N ALA A 204 7.06 -25.92 -10.10
CA ALA A 204 6.53 -26.77 -9.04
C ALA A 204 7.60 -27.21 -8.03
N LYS A 205 8.84 -27.46 -8.50
CA LYS A 205 9.96 -27.81 -7.63
C LYS A 205 10.29 -26.63 -6.70
N PHE A 206 10.46 -25.43 -7.25
CA PHE A 206 10.73 -24.22 -6.48
C PHE A 206 9.62 -23.93 -5.45
N GLN A 207 8.35 -23.96 -5.88
CA GLN A 207 7.20 -23.69 -5.01
C GLN A 207 7.13 -24.68 -3.84
N LYS A 208 7.33 -25.97 -4.12
CA LYS A 208 7.31 -27.02 -3.07
C LYS A 208 8.48 -26.87 -2.09
N SER A 209 9.69 -26.60 -2.59
CA SER A 209 10.88 -26.40 -1.76
C SER A 209 10.78 -25.16 -0.87
N ASN A 210 10.12 -24.10 -1.36
CA ASN A 210 10.05 -22.81 -0.68
C ASN A 210 8.69 -22.52 -0.02
N GLU A 211 7.75 -23.47 0.01
CA GLU A 211 6.36 -23.22 0.46
C GLU A 211 6.29 -22.52 1.83
N LYS A 212 7.04 -23.02 2.82
CA LYS A 212 7.07 -22.43 4.17
C LYS A 212 7.67 -21.03 4.17
N ARG A 213 8.73 -20.82 3.37
CA ARG A 213 9.42 -19.53 3.21
C ARG A 213 8.49 -18.50 2.58
N ILE A 214 7.83 -18.86 1.48
CA ILE A 214 6.83 -18.05 0.78
C ILE A 214 5.70 -17.65 1.73
N LYS A 215 5.07 -18.60 2.43
CA LYS A 215 3.97 -18.30 3.36
C LYS A 215 4.39 -17.35 4.48
N LYS A 216 5.58 -17.56 5.05
CA LYS A 216 6.12 -16.70 6.11
C LYS A 216 6.35 -15.28 5.61
N VAL A 217 6.97 -15.15 4.43
CA VAL A 217 7.30 -13.87 3.81
C VAL A 217 6.02 -13.10 3.44
N LEU A 218 5.08 -13.73 2.73
CA LEU A 218 3.83 -13.08 2.34
C LEU A 218 3.01 -12.63 3.56
N LYS A 219 2.98 -13.45 4.61
CA LYS A 219 2.35 -13.05 5.88
C LYS A 219 3.01 -11.80 6.47
N GLY A 220 4.34 -11.78 6.57
CA GLY A 220 5.08 -10.64 7.10
C GLY A 220 4.88 -9.35 6.29
N LEU A 221 4.84 -9.46 4.96
CA LEU A 221 4.55 -8.32 4.08
C LEU A 221 3.12 -7.79 4.29
N PHE A 222 2.12 -8.69 4.37
CA PHE A 222 0.74 -8.28 4.66
C PHE A 222 0.60 -7.65 6.04
N ASP A 223 1.32 -8.15 7.05
CA ASP A 223 1.31 -7.58 8.40
C ASP A 223 1.89 -6.15 8.39
N LEU A 224 2.96 -5.89 7.62
CA LEU A 224 3.50 -4.53 7.42
C LEU A 224 2.49 -3.59 6.72
N VAL A 225 1.84 -4.06 5.66
CA VAL A 225 0.90 -3.22 4.88
C VAL A 225 -0.38 -2.90 5.66
N LYS A 226 -0.80 -3.81 6.53
CA LYS A 226 -2.01 -3.64 7.35
C LYS A 226 -1.87 -2.49 8.35
N GLY A 227 -0.65 -2.21 8.83
CA GLY A 227 -0.38 -1.23 9.89
C GLY A 227 -0.71 -1.77 11.27
#